data_AF-A0AAN8AHY2-F1
#
_entry.id   AF-A0AAN8AHY2-F1
#
_cell.length_a   1.000
_cell.length_b   1.000
_cell.length_c   1.000
_cell.angle_alpha   90.00
_cell.angle_beta   90.00
_cell.angle_gamma   90.00
#
_symmetry.space_group_name_H-M   'P 1'
#
loop_
_entity.id
_entity.type
_entity.pdbx_description
1 polymer ?
#
loop_
_entity_poly.entity_id
_entity_poly.type
_entity_poly.pdbx_seq_one_letter_code
_entity_poly.pdbx_strand_id
1 'polypeptide(L)'
;MPRSKKGKRGSSKPGMKNGVKGESGASDDELTSDILSHCSSASESTSVVEEGTGGEQVDELTAQEETEDKLKQCIDNLMDKSSKTRLAGLESLRQAFSSRVLYDFLTERRLTISDCLERSLKKGGAEEQAAAATVFTLLCIQLGGGDEAEEGFKMLRPILTAILIDSTASIAARQSCARALGMCCYVCTAEEGEDLVKSLALLESVFMSSYPNREGTMPTPKPGSPSLHTAALQAWSLLVTLCPASRLTVLLNLHLPKLQACLQSSDVNFRIAVGETIALLVELGRDVDEEFEVEDSESLCECLKGLATDGNKHRAKNDRRKQRSIFREVLHYIESEDFTVEKIRFGVEDVYIDSFTRRRIYDAFKEIQESGVRHHLQFNPLVRDIFGLGAPLILDATAKANKISRFEKHLFNSAAFKARTKQRSKVRDKRADIM
;
A
#
# COMPACT_ATOMS: atom_id res chain seq x y z
N MET A 1 -23.93 14.18 -60.92
CA MET A 1 -24.92 13.47 -61.79
C MET A 1 -24.26 13.19 -63.13
N PRO A 2 -24.77 12.27 -63.99
CA PRO A 2 -25.85 11.28 -63.79
C PRO A 2 -25.29 9.87 -63.43
N ARG A 3 -26.01 8.81 -62.98
CA ARG A 3 -27.44 8.47 -62.70
C ARG A 3 -28.14 7.53 -63.73
N SER A 4 -28.75 6.46 -63.21
CA SER A 4 -29.74 5.51 -63.84
C SER A 4 -29.18 4.49 -64.85
N LYS A 5 -29.77 3.31 -65.11
CA LYS A 5 -31.05 2.64 -64.74
C LYS A 5 -30.72 1.22 -64.16
N LYS A 6 -31.58 0.24 -63.76
CA LYS A 6 -33.04 -0.07 -63.60
C LYS A 6 -33.10 -1.34 -62.69
N GLY A 7 -34.16 -1.74 -61.95
CA GLY A 7 -35.41 -1.07 -61.55
C GLY A 7 -36.72 -1.90 -61.74
N LYS A 8 -37.20 -2.62 -60.70
CA LYS A 8 -38.59 -3.11 -60.42
C LYS A 8 -38.68 -3.37 -58.89
N ARG A 9 -39.63 -2.91 -58.06
CA ARG A 9 -41.12 -2.83 -58.05
C ARG A 9 -41.80 -4.22 -57.90
N GLY A 10 -42.72 -4.48 -56.94
CA GLY A 10 -43.35 -3.72 -55.83
C GLY A 10 -44.08 -4.70 -54.86
N SER A 11 -44.96 -4.37 -53.91
CA SER A 11 -45.54 -3.09 -53.41
C SER A 11 -46.40 -3.29 -52.11
N SER A 12 -46.64 -2.21 -51.33
CA SER A 12 -47.76 -1.94 -50.38
C SER A 12 -48.17 -2.99 -49.29
N LYS A 13 -47.96 -2.82 -47.97
CA LYS A 13 -48.66 -1.95 -46.95
C LYS A 13 -50.21 -2.04 -46.91
N PRO A 14 -50.92 -1.79 -45.77
CA PRO A 14 -50.45 -1.41 -44.41
C PRO A 14 -51.15 -2.07 -43.17
N GLY A 15 -50.65 -1.79 -41.97
CA GLY A 15 -51.40 -1.83 -40.69
C GLY A 15 -50.54 -2.26 -39.47
N MET A 16 -50.63 -1.75 -38.24
CA MET A 16 -51.03 -0.49 -37.59
C MET A 16 -51.10 -0.79 -36.08
N LYS A 17 -50.20 -0.22 -35.23
CA LYS A 17 -50.25 -0.23 -33.74
C LYS A 17 -50.14 -1.62 -33.06
N ASN A 18 -49.53 -1.83 -31.89
CA ASN A 18 -49.12 -0.98 -30.75
C ASN A 18 -47.95 -1.66 -29.99
N GLY A 19 -47.39 -0.98 -28.96
CA GLY A 19 -46.69 -1.66 -27.84
C GLY A 19 -45.23 -1.26 -27.64
N VAL A 20 -44.88 -0.82 -26.43
CA VAL A 20 -43.51 -0.45 -26.02
C VAL A 20 -43.04 -1.31 -24.86
N LYS A 21 -41.93 -2.02 -25.06
CA LYS A 21 -40.80 -2.11 -24.12
C LYS A 21 -39.64 -2.83 -24.80
N GLY A 22 -38.43 -2.27 -24.71
CA GLY A 22 -37.22 -2.92 -25.19
C GLY A 22 -36.58 -3.73 -24.07
N GLU A 23 -36.13 -4.94 -24.40
CA GLU A 23 -35.27 -5.74 -23.53
C GLU A 23 -33.83 -5.22 -23.64
N SER A 24 -33.14 -5.06 -22.50
CA SER A 24 -31.70 -4.80 -22.45
C SER A 24 -31.04 -5.98 -21.73
N GLY A 25 -30.28 -6.77 -22.48
CA GLY A 25 -29.63 -7.99 -21.96
C GLY A 25 -28.63 -7.70 -20.85
N ALA A 26 -28.38 -8.71 -20.01
CA ALA A 26 -27.37 -8.65 -18.97
C ALA A 26 -25.96 -8.64 -19.59
N SER A 27 -25.04 -7.97 -18.89
CA SER A 27 -23.61 -8.24 -18.95
C SER A 27 -23.15 -8.25 -17.49
N ASP A 28 -22.56 -9.35 -17.05
CA ASP A 28 -21.85 -9.37 -15.78
C ASP A 28 -20.59 -8.49 -15.88
N ASP A 29 -20.27 -7.80 -14.78
CA ASP A 29 -19.00 -7.11 -14.57
C ASP A 29 -18.78 -7.07 -13.04
N GLU A 30 -18.17 -8.11 -12.50
CA GLU A 30 -17.95 -8.30 -11.07
C GLU A 30 -16.80 -7.38 -10.58
N LEU A 31 -17.15 -6.19 -10.09
CA LEU A 31 -16.18 -5.19 -9.66
C LEU A 31 -16.23 -4.93 -8.15
N THR A 32 -15.08 -5.14 -7.51
CA THR A 32 -14.85 -4.99 -6.06
C THR A 32 -15.16 -3.58 -5.57
N SER A 33 -15.71 -3.48 -4.34
CA SER A 33 -16.35 -2.26 -3.84
C SER A 33 -15.62 -1.56 -2.69
N ASP A 34 -14.29 -1.75 -2.60
CA ASP A 34 -13.42 -1.41 -1.46
C ASP A 34 -13.09 0.08 -1.29
N ILE A 35 -14.08 0.97 -1.43
CA ILE A 35 -13.95 2.38 -1.05
C ILE A 35 -15.19 2.84 -0.28
N LEU A 36 -15.09 2.78 1.05
CA LEU A 36 -16.04 3.34 2.04
C LEU A 36 -17.47 2.75 2.03
N SER A 37 -17.60 1.49 2.46
CA SER A 37 -18.86 0.92 2.95
C SER A 37 -18.75 0.57 4.44
N HIS A 38 -18.82 1.58 5.31
CA HIS A 38 -18.72 1.40 6.77
C HIS A 38 -19.99 0.79 7.39
N CYS A 39 -20.18 -0.52 7.16
CA CYS A 39 -20.95 -1.43 8.00
C CYS A 39 -20.60 -2.86 7.60
N SER A 40 -19.79 -3.55 8.41
CA SER A 40 -19.33 -4.92 8.14
C SER A 40 -20.50 -5.91 8.04
N SER A 41 -20.92 -6.20 6.82
CA SER A 41 -21.78 -7.36 6.50
C SER A 41 -20.86 -8.56 6.30
N ALA A 42 -20.71 -9.37 7.34
CA ALA A 42 -19.79 -10.51 7.33
C ALA A 42 -20.31 -11.64 6.42
N SER A 43 -19.83 -11.69 5.18
CA SER A 43 -19.95 -12.85 4.29
C SER A 43 -18.76 -13.80 4.52
N GLU A 44 -18.83 -14.56 5.61
CA GLU A 44 -17.84 -15.59 5.94
C GLU A 44 -18.04 -16.83 5.05
N SER A 45 -17.36 -16.88 3.91
CA SER A 45 -17.15 -18.13 3.16
C SER A 45 -16.06 -18.97 3.83
N THR A 46 -16.30 -19.41 5.06
CA THR A 46 -15.42 -20.40 5.73
C THR A 46 -15.50 -21.72 4.96
N SER A 47 -14.37 -22.17 4.41
CA SER A 47 -14.22 -23.54 3.94
C SER A 47 -14.51 -24.51 5.09
N VAL A 48 -15.31 -25.52 4.81
CA VAL A 48 -15.50 -26.66 5.72
C VAL A 48 -14.30 -27.58 5.53
N VAL A 49 -13.53 -27.79 6.58
CA VAL A 49 -12.52 -28.85 6.66
C VAL A 49 -13.15 -29.97 7.48
N GLU A 50 -13.25 -31.17 6.91
CA GLU A 50 -13.79 -32.34 7.61
C GLU A 50 -12.81 -32.89 8.66
N GLU A 51 -13.36 -33.64 9.62
CA GLU A 51 -12.68 -34.06 10.84
C GLU A 51 -11.81 -35.31 10.58
N GLY A 52 -10.53 -35.10 10.24
CA GLY A 52 -9.57 -36.16 9.92
C GLY A 52 -8.77 -36.64 11.13
N THR A 53 -9.01 -37.85 11.62
CA THR A 53 -8.34 -38.37 12.82
C THR A 53 -6.91 -38.88 12.57
N GLY A 54 -5.91 -38.18 13.12
CA GLY A 54 -4.69 -38.82 13.65
C GLY A 54 -3.59 -39.24 12.68
N GLY A 55 -3.57 -38.71 11.44
CA GLY A 55 -2.50 -38.98 10.46
C GLY A 55 -1.60 -37.79 10.09
N GLU A 56 -1.96 -36.58 10.54
CA GLU A 56 -1.57 -35.31 9.87
C GLU A 56 -0.07 -34.95 9.96
N GLN A 57 0.63 -35.34 11.04
CA GLN A 57 2.01 -34.87 11.29
C GLN A 57 3.06 -35.33 10.26
N VAL A 58 2.83 -36.44 9.56
CA VAL A 58 3.76 -36.92 8.51
C VAL A 58 3.56 -36.17 7.20
N ASP A 59 2.30 -35.82 6.89
CA ASP A 59 1.90 -35.11 5.68
C ASP A 59 2.35 -33.64 5.74
N GLU A 60 2.18 -32.98 6.89
CA GLU A 60 2.58 -31.58 7.09
C GLU A 60 4.12 -31.38 6.99
N LEU A 61 4.92 -32.30 7.55
CA LEU A 61 6.38 -32.28 7.41
C LEU A 61 6.82 -32.50 5.96
N THR A 62 6.24 -33.49 5.27
CA THR A 62 6.57 -33.76 3.86
C THR A 62 6.17 -32.58 2.96
N ALA A 63 5.03 -31.93 3.25
CA ALA A 63 4.61 -30.72 2.56
C ALA A 63 5.54 -29.52 2.82
N GLN A 64 6.11 -29.40 4.03
CA GLN A 64 7.13 -28.38 4.32
C GLN A 64 8.39 -28.64 3.49
N GLU A 65 8.97 -29.84 3.55
CA GLU A 65 10.18 -30.23 2.78
C GLU A 65 9.97 -29.97 1.28
N GLU A 66 8.83 -30.39 0.72
CA GLU A 66 8.45 -30.13 -0.67
C GLU A 66 8.44 -28.62 -1.01
N THR A 67 8.07 -27.74 -0.09
CA THR A 67 8.09 -26.29 -0.33
C THR A 67 9.47 -25.67 -0.17
N GLU A 68 10.30 -26.19 0.74
CA GLU A 68 11.70 -25.76 0.83
C GLU A 68 12.51 -26.16 -0.40
N ASP A 69 12.28 -27.36 -0.97
CA ASP A 69 12.95 -27.79 -2.21
C ASP A 69 12.54 -26.94 -3.41
N LYS A 70 11.26 -26.53 -3.48
CA LYS A 70 10.80 -25.55 -4.47
C LYS A 70 11.48 -24.19 -4.28
N LEU A 71 11.74 -23.75 -3.05
CA LEU A 71 12.49 -22.52 -2.76
C LEU A 71 13.98 -22.64 -3.12
N LYS A 72 14.64 -23.77 -2.80
CA LYS A 72 16.04 -24.07 -3.20
C LYS A 72 16.18 -23.98 -4.72
N GLN A 73 15.29 -24.63 -5.46
CA GLN A 73 15.25 -24.56 -6.93
C GLN A 73 15.00 -23.12 -7.45
N CYS A 74 14.22 -22.30 -6.74
CA CYS A 74 14.03 -20.88 -7.11
C CYS A 74 15.28 -20.02 -6.86
N ILE A 75 16.11 -20.36 -5.86
CA ILE A 75 17.42 -19.72 -5.62
C ILE A 75 18.40 -20.13 -6.73
N ASP A 76 18.48 -21.42 -7.09
CA ASP A 76 19.33 -21.89 -8.20
C ASP A 76 18.95 -21.22 -9.54
N ASN A 77 17.66 -21.00 -9.77
CA ASN A 77 17.15 -20.30 -10.95
C ASN A 77 17.66 -18.86 -11.08
N LEU A 78 18.06 -18.19 -9.98
CA LEU A 78 18.66 -16.85 -10.01
C LEU A 78 20.05 -16.84 -10.68
N MET A 79 20.70 -17.99 -10.77
CA MET A 79 22.03 -18.15 -11.36
C MET A 79 21.99 -18.64 -12.82
N ASP A 80 20.79 -18.92 -13.37
CA ASP A 80 20.64 -19.40 -14.74
C ASP A 80 21.04 -18.34 -15.79
N LYS A 81 21.45 -18.84 -16.96
CA LYS A 81 21.86 -18.04 -18.12
C LYS A 81 20.69 -17.25 -18.71
N SER A 82 19.46 -17.79 -18.68
CA SER A 82 18.27 -17.12 -19.21
C SER A 82 17.71 -16.10 -18.23
N SER A 83 17.56 -14.85 -18.67
CA SER A 83 16.87 -13.79 -17.91
C SER A 83 15.44 -14.16 -17.54
N LYS A 84 14.74 -14.91 -18.41
CA LYS A 84 13.38 -15.38 -18.13
C LYS A 84 13.35 -16.37 -16.95
N THR A 85 14.37 -17.22 -16.82
CA THR A 85 14.47 -18.17 -15.70
C THR A 85 14.77 -17.43 -14.40
N ARG A 86 15.74 -16.49 -14.42
CA ARG A 86 16.07 -15.66 -13.26
C ARG A 86 14.88 -14.84 -12.78
N LEU A 87 14.16 -14.18 -13.70
CA LEU A 87 12.99 -13.37 -13.37
C LEU A 87 11.85 -14.22 -12.78
N ALA A 88 11.62 -15.43 -13.30
CA ALA A 88 10.65 -16.36 -12.72
C ALA A 88 11.06 -16.85 -11.33
N GLY A 89 12.37 -17.06 -11.09
CA GLY A 89 12.92 -17.33 -9.76
C GLY A 89 12.69 -16.17 -8.79
N LEU A 90 13.03 -14.95 -9.19
CA LEU A 90 12.81 -13.74 -8.39
C LEU A 90 11.33 -13.56 -8.02
N GLU A 91 10.40 -13.69 -8.98
CA GLU A 91 8.97 -13.54 -8.71
C GLU A 91 8.42 -14.65 -7.80
N SER A 92 8.92 -15.89 -7.94
CA SER A 92 8.55 -17.00 -7.06
C SER A 92 9.04 -16.77 -5.63
N LEU A 93 10.26 -16.26 -5.44
CA LEU A 93 10.77 -15.87 -4.12
C LEU A 93 10.03 -14.66 -3.56
N ARG A 94 9.69 -13.67 -4.39
CA ARG A 94 8.88 -12.50 -4.00
C ARG A 94 7.52 -12.93 -3.43
N GLN A 95 6.82 -13.81 -4.15
CA GLN A 95 5.53 -14.34 -3.73
C GLN A 95 5.63 -15.23 -2.48
N ALA A 96 6.71 -16.00 -2.33
CA ALA A 96 6.93 -16.80 -1.13
C ALA A 96 7.24 -15.94 0.10
N PHE A 97 8.19 -15.00 -0.02
CA PHE A 97 8.65 -14.18 1.09
C PHE A 97 7.62 -13.11 1.50
N SER A 98 6.64 -12.79 0.65
CA SER A 98 5.53 -11.88 1.00
C SER A 98 4.37 -12.59 1.71
N SER A 99 4.21 -13.91 1.51
CA SER A 99 3.03 -14.67 1.95
C SER A 99 3.28 -15.67 3.09
N ARG A 100 4.55 -15.90 3.47
CA ARG A 100 4.97 -16.85 4.50
C ARG A 100 6.08 -16.27 5.35
N VAL A 101 6.12 -16.58 6.64
CA VAL A 101 7.32 -16.39 7.47
C VAL A 101 8.24 -17.60 7.29
N LEU A 102 9.52 -17.35 6.96
CA LEU A 102 10.49 -18.35 6.50
C LEU A 102 11.86 -18.19 7.19
N TYR A 103 11.88 -17.72 8.45
CA TYR A 103 13.08 -17.27 9.15
C TYR A 103 14.24 -18.28 9.09
N ASP A 104 14.03 -19.52 9.54
CA ASP A 104 15.09 -20.53 9.63
C ASP A 104 15.70 -20.84 8.25
N PHE A 105 14.83 -21.07 7.25
CA PHE A 105 15.23 -21.33 5.87
C PHE A 105 16.07 -20.19 5.28
N LEU A 106 15.75 -18.94 5.62
CA LEU A 106 16.42 -17.75 5.10
C LEU A 106 17.72 -17.45 5.85
N THR A 107 17.78 -17.64 7.17
CA THR A 107 18.98 -17.43 7.98
C THR A 107 20.13 -18.32 7.51
N GLU A 108 19.88 -19.59 7.21
CA GLU A 108 20.87 -20.51 6.62
C GLU A 108 21.39 -20.08 5.24
N ARG A 109 20.58 -19.33 4.46
CA ARG A 109 20.81 -19.08 3.01
C ARG A 109 21.04 -17.62 2.67
N ARG A 110 21.03 -16.73 3.68
CA ARG A 110 21.05 -15.26 3.51
C ARG A 110 22.17 -14.77 2.60
N LEU A 111 23.39 -15.30 2.75
CA LEU A 111 24.56 -14.91 1.94
C LEU A 111 24.38 -15.31 0.48
N THR A 112 24.03 -16.56 0.19
CA THR A 112 23.80 -17.04 -1.18
C THR A 112 22.65 -16.31 -1.87
N ILE A 113 21.59 -15.99 -1.13
CA ILE A 113 20.46 -15.18 -1.63
C ILE A 113 20.95 -13.75 -1.92
N SER A 114 21.69 -13.11 -1.01
CA SER A 114 22.25 -11.77 -1.19
C SER A 114 23.19 -11.68 -2.40
N ASP A 115 24.12 -12.63 -2.60
CA ASP A 115 25.02 -12.70 -3.77
C ASP A 115 24.24 -12.78 -5.10
N CYS A 116 23.13 -13.53 -5.11
CA CYS A 116 22.27 -13.65 -6.28
C CYS A 116 21.50 -12.35 -6.56
N LEU A 117 20.96 -11.70 -5.52
CA LEU A 117 20.26 -10.42 -5.64
C LEU A 117 21.20 -9.28 -6.02
N GLU A 118 22.41 -9.25 -5.46
CA GLU A 118 23.50 -8.33 -5.83
C GLU A 118 23.83 -8.44 -7.32
N ARG A 119 23.92 -9.67 -7.84
CA ARG A 119 24.12 -9.96 -9.26
C ARG A 119 22.95 -9.50 -10.12
N SER A 120 21.71 -9.78 -9.73
CA SER A 120 20.51 -9.30 -10.46
C SER A 120 20.40 -7.78 -10.48
N LEU A 121 20.77 -7.10 -9.40
CA LEU A 121 20.83 -5.63 -9.35
C LEU A 121 21.94 -5.06 -10.25
N LYS A 122 23.15 -5.64 -10.20
CA LYS A 122 24.31 -5.17 -10.98
C LYS A 122 24.28 -5.53 -12.47
N LYS A 123 23.57 -6.60 -12.88
CA LYS A 123 23.66 -7.17 -14.24
C LYS A 123 22.34 -7.59 -14.87
N GLY A 124 21.23 -7.58 -14.13
CA GLY A 124 19.91 -7.93 -14.65
C GLY A 124 19.28 -6.82 -15.48
N GLY A 125 18.24 -7.15 -16.26
CA GLY A 125 17.39 -6.16 -16.92
C GLY A 125 16.51 -5.38 -15.93
N ALA A 126 15.80 -4.36 -16.43
CA ALA A 126 14.92 -3.49 -15.64
C ALA A 126 13.96 -4.23 -14.68
N GLU A 127 13.34 -5.32 -15.16
CA GLU A 127 12.43 -6.15 -14.39
C GLU A 127 13.15 -7.01 -13.34
N GLU A 128 14.33 -7.56 -13.69
CA GLU A 128 15.18 -8.30 -12.74
C GLU A 128 15.68 -7.38 -11.61
N GLN A 129 16.07 -6.15 -11.91
CA GLN A 129 16.49 -5.17 -10.91
C GLN A 129 15.34 -4.78 -9.96
N ALA A 130 14.14 -4.55 -10.52
CA ALA A 130 12.95 -4.20 -9.74
C ALA A 130 12.52 -5.34 -8.81
N ALA A 131 12.47 -6.57 -9.32
CA ALA A 131 12.15 -7.76 -8.54
C ALA A 131 13.23 -8.04 -7.48
N ALA A 132 14.51 -7.96 -7.82
CA ALA A 132 15.61 -8.20 -6.88
C ALA A 132 15.64 -7.19 -5.71
N ALA A 133 15.39 -5.90 -5.97
CA ALA A 133 15.24 -4.90 -4.90
C ALA A 133 14.08 -5.26 -3.94
N THR A 134 12.97 -5.76 -4.49
CA THR A 134 11.78 -6.14 -3.70
C THR A 134 12.02 -7.43 -2.89
N VAL A 135 12.61 -8.47 -3.49
CA VAL A 135 12.98 -9.71 -2.80
C VAL A 135 14.02 -9.45 -1.70
N PHE A 136 14.98 -8.55 -1.94
CA PHE A 136 15.93 -8.13 -0.91
C PHE A 136 15.26 -7.40 0.26
N THR A 137 14.28 -6.53 -0.04
CA THR A 137 13.49 -5.85 1.00
C THR A 137 12.73 -6.86 1.87
N LEU A 138 12.10 -7.85 1.24
CA LEU A 138 11.43 -8.94 1.93
C LEU A 138 12.40 -9.78 2.79
N LEU A 139 13.61 -10.07 2.29
CA LEU A 139 14.66 -10.75 3.06
C LEU A 139 15.03 -9.99 4.34
N CYS A 140 15.25 -8.67 4.28
CA CYS A 140 15.54 -7.85 5.46
C CYS A 140 14.40 -7.89 6.51
N ILE A 141 13.14 -7.85 6.05
CA ILE A 141 11.96 -7.94 6.93
C ILE A 141 11.79 -9.35 7.53
N GLN A 142 12.23 -10.40 6.80
CA GLN A 142 12.19 -11.78 7.28
C GLN A 142 13.29 -12.05 8.34
N LEU A 143 14.50 -11.54 8.12
CA LEU A 143 15.65 -11.66 9.03
C LEU A 143 15.53 -10.79 10.31
N GLY A 144 14.39 -10.13 10.52
CA GLY A 144 14.06 -9.49 11.79
C GLY A 144 14.74 -8.16 12.09
N GLY A 145 15.48 -7.59 11.13
CA GLY A 145 16.13 -6.27 11.27
C GLY A 145 17.46 -6.25 12.03
N GLY A 146 17.91 -7.38 12.58
CA GLY A 146 19.18 -7.49 13.30
C GLY A 146 20.43 -7.52 12.41
N ASP A 147 21.57 -7.81 13.02
CA ASP A 147 22.92 -7.82 12.43
C ASP A 147 22.99 -8.47 11.03
N GLU A 148 22.34 -9.61 10.82
CA GLU A 148 22.30 -10.31 9.53
C GLU A 148 21.62 -9.52 8.41
N ALA A 149 20.58 -8.76 8.75
CA ALA A 149 19.83 -7.91 7.83
C ALA A 149 20.57 -6.59 7.58
N GLU A 150 21.28 -6.07 8.59
CA GLU A 150 22.12 -4.87 8.50
C GLU A 150 23.39 -5.12 7.67
N GLU A 151 24.07 -6.25 7.85
CA GLU A 151 25.21 -6.68 7.02
C GLU A 151 24.83 -6.74 5.53
N GLY A 152 23.70 -7.40 5.23
CA GLY A 152 23.15 -7.46 3.88
C GLY A 152 22.80 -6.07 3.33
N PHE A 153 22.21 -5.19 4.15
CA PHE A 153 21.85 -3.84 3.71
C PHE A 153 23.10 -2.99 3.43
N LYS A 154 24.10 -3.01 4.31
CA LYS A 154 25.40 -2.36 4.10
C LYS A 154 26.06 -2.78 2.78
N MET A 155 25.96 -4.06 2.41
CA MET A 155 26.47 -4.59 1.13
C MET A 155 25.67 -4.09 -0.09
N LEU A 156 24.34 -4.18 -0.09
CA LEU A 156 23.53 -3.91 -1.30
C LEU A 156 23.13 -2.43 -1.46
N ARG A 157 23.13 -1.64 -0.38
CA ARG A 157 22.72 -0.22 -0.37
C ARG A 157 23.47 0.68 -1.36
N PRO A 158 24.80 0.56 -1.58
CA PRO A 158 25.49 1.33 -2.62
C PRO A 158 24.96 1.05 -4.04
N ILE A 159 24.44 -0.15 -4.29
CA ILE A 159 23.90 -0.58 -5.58
C ILE A 159 22.49 -0.02 -5.77
N LEU A 160 21.64 -0.16 -4.75
CA LEU A 160 20.30 0.46 -4.71
C LEU A 160 20.41 1.99 -4.89
N THR A 161 21.38 2.61 -4.22
CA THR A 161 21.73 4.03 -4.34
C THR A 161 22.09 4.41 -5.78
N ALA A 162 23.03 3.69 -6.39
CA ALA A 162 23.50 3.96 -7.75
C ALA A 162 22.37 3.84 -8.79
N ILE A 163 21.55 2.78 -8.71
CA ILE A 163 20.39 2.60 -9.59
C ILE A 163 19.38 3.73 -9.39
N LEU A 164 19.07 4.09 -8.13
CA LEU A 164 18.09 5.13 -7.81
C LEU A 164 18.43 6.50 -8.42
N ILE A 165 19.69 6.91 -8.42
CA ILE A 165 20.11 8.22 -8.95
C ILE A 165 20.44 8.21 -10.44
N ASP A 166 20.74 7.05 -11.03
CA ASP A 166 21.01 6.94 -12.48
C ASP A 166 19.79 7.39 -13.30
N SER A 167 19.94 8.48 -14.04
CA SER A 167 18.89 9.01 -14.93
C SER A 167 18.61 8.14 -16.16
N THR A 168 19.48 7.19 -16.47
CA THR A 168 19.34 6.24 -17.59
C THR A 168 18.72 4.91 -17.16
N ALA A 169 18.77 4.56 -15.87
CA ALA A 169 18.10 3.40 -15.32
C ALA A 169 16.56 3.49 -15.43
N SER A 170 15.91 2.33 -15.55
CA SER A 170 14.46 2.28 -15.76
C SER A 170 13.68 2.84 -14.56
N ILE A 171 12.57 3.54 -14.83
CA ILE A 171 11.69 4.10 -13.79
C ILE A 171 11.23 3.03 -12.78
N ALA A 172 10.90 1.82 -13.26
CA ALA A 172 10.47 0.71 -12.39
C ALA A 172 11.59 0.21 -11.45
N ALA A 173 12.81 0.02 -11.96
CA ALA A 173 13.96 -0.33 -11.12
C ALA A 173 14.25 0.76 -10.09
N ARG A 174 14.20 2.04 -10.50
CA ARG A 174 14.41 3.20 -9.63
C ARG A 174 13.35 3.33 -8.53
N GLN A 175 12.07 3.14 -8.86
CA GLN A 175 10.97 3.09 -7.88
C GLN A 175 11.16 1.96 -6.86
N SER A 176 11.60 0.79 -7.32
CA SER A 176 11.84 -0.36 -6.45
C SER A 176 13.05 -0.14 -5.55
N CYS A 177 14.11 0.49 -6.06
CA CYS A 177 15.27 0.89 -5.26
C CYS A 177 14.95 2.00 -4.25
N ALA A 178 14.06 2.95 -4.58
CA ALA A 178 13.56 3.94 -3.61
C ALA A 178 12.83 3.27 -2.43
N ARG A 179 11.89 2.35 -2.73
CA ARG A 179 11.18 1.57 -1.70
C ARG A 179 12.13 0.71 -0.88
N ALA A 180 13.02 -0.03 -1.54
CA ALA A 180 13.99 -0.89 -0.86
C ALA A 180 14.93 -0.09 0.05
N LEU A 181 15.43 1.05 -0.41
CA LEU A 181 16.24 1.94 0.43
C LEU A 181 15.47 2.44 1.65
N GLY A 182 14.22 2.89 1.48
CA GLY A 182 13.37 3.34 2.58
C GLY A 182 13.08 2.22 3.59
N MET A 183 12.60 1.07 3.10
CA MET A 183 12.20 -0.06 3.94
C MET A 183 13.38 -0.74 4.62
N CYS A 184 14.48 -1.06 3.91
CA CYS A 184 15.67 -1.63 4.53
C CYS A 184 16.33 -0.66 5.51
N CYS A 185 16.31 0.66 5.24
CA CYS A 185 16.79 1.65 6.20
C CYS A 185 15.84 1.84 7.40
N TYR A 186 14.56 1.49 7.27
CA TYR A 186 13.58 1.50 8.37
C TYR A 186 13.65 0.25 9.24
N VAL A 187 13.97 -0.93 8.68
CA VAL A 187 14.05 -2.18 9.47
C VAL A 187 15.46 -2.57 9.90
N CYS A 188 16.52 -2.11 9.23
CA CYS A 188 17.92 -2.38 9.58
C CYS A 188 18.64 -1.10 10.10
N THR A 189 17.97 -0.28 10.92
CA THR A 189 18.53 1.01 11.36
C THR A 189 19.48 0.83 12.55
N ALA A 190 20.78 0.92 12.31
CA ALA A 190 21.80 0.95 13.36
C ALA A 190 21.65 2.17 14.29
N GLU A 191 22.05 2.01 15.56
CA GLU A 191 21.97 3.05 16.61
C GLU A 191 22.65 4.39 16.26
N GLU A 192 23.65 4.37 15.36
CA GLU A 192 24.47 5.55 15.03
C GLU A 192 23.81 6.55 14.05
N GLY A 193 22.67 6.20 13.41
CA GLY A 193 21.83 7.14 12.64
C GLY A 193 22.41 7.79 11.37
N GLU A 194 23.72 7.67 11.09
CA GLU A 194 24.36 8.27 9.90
C GLU A 194 23.72 7.75 8.59
N ASP A 195 23.34 6.48 8.58
CA ASP A 195 22.73 5.83 7.44
C ASP A 195 21.27 6.26 7.21
N LEU A 196 20.53 6.62 8.26
CA LEU A 196 19.22 7.29 8.14
C LEU A 196 19.38 8.63 7.40
N VAL A 197 20.32 9.47 7.84
CA VAL A 197 20.56 10.80 7.27
C VAL A 197 20.98 10.73 5.79
N LYS A 198 21.90 9.81 5.44
CA LYS A 198 22.30 9.57 4.04
C LYS A 198 21.14 9.09 3.17
N SER A 199 20.28 8.19 3.68
CA SER A 199 19.13 7.66 2.93
C SER A 199 18.06 8.74 2.70
N LEU A 200 17.76 9.57 3.71
CA LEU A 200 16.87 10.72 3.60
C LEU A 200 17.36 11.70 2.52
N ALA A 201 18.62 12.15 2.60
CA ALA A 201 19.21 13.09 1.64
C ALA A 201 19.21 12.56 0.19
N LEU A 202 19.35 11.23 0.02
CA LEU A 202 19.29 10.61 -1.30
C LEU A 202 17.85 10.61 -1.87
N LEU A 203 16.85 10.28 -1.04
CA LEU A 203 15.44 10.30 -1.45
C LEU A 203 14.97 11.73 -1.74
N GLU A 204 15.38 12.69 -0.91
CA GLU A 204 15.24 14.15 -1.13
C GLU A 204 15.75 14.54 -2.51
N SER A 205 16.96 14.14 -2.88
CA SER A 205 17.54 14.47 -4.20
C SER A 205 16.71 14.00 -5.41
N VAL A 206 15.88 12.96 -5.23
CA VAL A 206 14.96 12.45 -6.26
C VAL A 206 13.67 13.27 -6.32
N PHE A 207 12.91 13.34 -5.22
CA PHE A 207 11.59 14.00 -5.26
C PHE A 207 11.67 15.53 -5.27
N MET A 208 12.74 16.16 -4.76
CA MET A 208 12.89 17.63 -4.83
C MET A 208 12.98 18.16 -6.27
N SER A 209 13.23 17.30 -7.27
CA SER A 209 13.11 17.67 -8.68
C SER A 209 11.67 17.95 -9.16
N SER A 210 10.65 17.69 -8.32
CA SER A 210 9.26 18.10 -8.53
C SER A 210 8.88 19.43 -7.87
N TYR A 211 9.75 20.00 -7.05
CA TYR A 211 9.46 21.24 -6.32
C TYR A 211 9.41 22.44 -7.27
N PRO A 212 8.64 23.50 -6.93
CA PRO A 212 8.58 24.71 -7.74
C PRO A 212 9.96 25.36 -7.87
N ASN A 213 10.17 26.07 -8.98
CA ASN A 213 11.36 26.90 -9.17
C ASN A 213 11.34 28.13 -8.25
N ARG A 214 12.39 28.97 -8.31
CA ARG A 214 12.48 30.23 -7.53
C ARG A 214 11.38 31.26 -7.81
N GLU A 215 10.56 31.03 -8.83
CA GLU A 215 9.46 31.90 -9.28
C GLU A 215 8.09 31.28 -8.92
N GLY A 216 8.06 30.22 -8.09
CA GLY A 216 6.85 29.49 -7.71
C GLY A 216 6.29 28.57 -8.79
N THR A 217 6.93 28.47 -9.96
CA THR A 217 6.42 27.69 -11.10
C THR A 217 6.75 26.21 -10.95
N MET A 218 5.72 25.37 -10.96
CA MET A 218 5.84 23.91 -10.90
C MET A 218 6.51 23.34 -12.17
N PRO A 219 7.44 22.37 -12.05
CA PRO A 219 8.12 21.78 -13.19
C PRO A 219 7.19 20.84 -13.98
N THR A 220 7.29 20.89 -15.32
CA THR A 220 6.58 19.96 -16.21
C THR A 220 7.06 18.53 -15.98
N PRO A 221 6.19 17.58 -15.54
CA PRO A 221 6.61 16.22 -15.25
C PRO A 221 7.02 15.48 -16.54
N LYS A 222 8.14 14.74 -16.46
CA LYS A 222 8.57 13.81 -17.51
C LYS A 222 7.75 12.51 -17.39
N PRO A 223 7.57 11.73 -18.47
CA PRO A 223 6.94 10.41 -18.38
C PRO A 223 7.58 9.54 -17.30
N GLY A 224 6.76 8.97 -16.41
CA GLY A 224 7.21 8.17 -15.26
C GLY A 224 7.83 8.94 -14.08
N SER A 225 8.13 10.25 -14.20
CA SER A 225 8.72 11.00 -13.08
C SER A 225 7.76 11.16 -11.89
N PRO A 226 6.44 11.42 -12.03
CA PRO A 226 5.54 11.52 -10.88
C PRO A 226 5.49 10.25 -10.04
N SER A 227 5.53 9.06 -10.67
CA SER A 227 5.49 7.79 -9.96
C SER A 227 6.81 7.42 -9.29
N LEU A 228 7.95 7.90 -9.82
CA LEU A 228 9.24 7.84 -9.13
C LEU A 228 9.28 8.79 -7.92
N HIS A 229 8.84 10.03 -8.09
CA HIS A 229 8.82 11.03 -7.01
C HIS A 229 7.83 10.64 -5.90
N THR A 230 6.71 10.00 -6.26
CA THR A 230 5.76 9.39 -5.32
C THR A 230 6.45 8.32 -4.47
N ALA A 231 7.10 7.32 -5.09
CA ALA A 231 7.79 6.26 -4.36
C ALA A 231 8.94 6.79 -3.48
N ALA A 232 9.69 7.78 -3.96
CA ALA A 232 10.76 8.43 -3.18
C ALA A 232 10.21 9.24 -1.99
N LEU A 233 9.09 9.95 -2.16
CA LEU A 233 8.44 10.72 -1.08
C LEU A 233 7.78 9.81 -0.02
N GLN A 234 7.18 8.68 -0.44
CA GLN A 234 6.64 7.68 0.50
C GLN A 234 7.77 6.99 1.30
N ALA A 235 8.87 6.62 0.63
CA ALA A 235 10.05 6.06 1.28
C ALA A 235 10.74 7.06 2.23
N TRP A 236 10.77 8.34 1.86
CA TRP A 236 11.30 9.41 2.72
C TRP A 236 10.40 9.66 3.93
N SER A 237 9.09 9.80 3.74
CA SER A 237 8.16 10.04 4.86
C SER A 237 8.08 8.87 5.84
N LEU A 238 8.32 7.63 5.40
CA LEU A 238 8.58 6.50 6.31
C LEU A 238 9.83 6.75 7.18
N LEU A 239 10.96 7.13 6.58
CA LEU A 239 12.20 7.41 7.31
C LEU A 239 12.12 8.67 8.19
N VAL A 240 11.25 9.63 7.89
CA VAL A 240 11.02 10.79 8.77
C VAL A 240 10.41 10.37 10.11
N THR A 241 9.65 9.27 10.18
CA THR A 241 9.13 8.72 11.45
C THR A 241 10.22 8.22 12.41
N LEU A 242 11.47 8.06 11.92
CA LEU A 242 12.64 7.69 12.73
C LEU A 242 13.56 8.88 13.04
N CYS A 243 13.20 10.11 12.64
CA CYS A 243 14.06 11.27 12.87
C CYS A 243 13.96 11.76 14.33
N PRO A 244 15.09 12.06 15.01
CA PRO A 244 15.06 12.78 16.27
C PRO A 244 14.49 14.18 16.06
N ALA A 245 13.78 14.72 17.06
CA ALA A 245 13.10 16.01 17.01
C ALA A 245 13.95 17.15 16.40
N SER A 246 15.21 17.27 16.79
CA SER A 246 16.14 18.29 16.28
C SER A 246 16.42 18.20 14.78
N ARG A 247 16.35 17.01 14.18
CA ARG A 247 16.40 16.83 12.72
C ARG A 247 15.03 17.10 12.09
N LEU A 248 13.96 16.64 12.73
CA LEU A 248 12.59 16.85 12.25
C LEU A 248 12.26 18.34 12.08
N THR A 249 12.57 19.20 13.06
CA THR A 249 12.35 20.66 12.96
C THR A 249 13.02 21.26 11.71
N VAL A 250 14.20 20.78 11.32
CA VAL A 250 14.89 21.23 10.09
C VAL A 250 14.16 20.74 8.83
N LEU A 251 13.65 19.51 8.83
CA LEU A 251 12.91 18.95 7.71
C LEU A 251 11.53 19.62 7.52
N LEU A 252 10.80 19.90 8.61
CA LEU A 252 9.52 20.59 8.58
C LEU A 252 9.64 21.96 7.87
N ASN A 253 10.53 22.81 8.39
CA ASN A 253 10.85 24.12 7.82
C ASN A 253 11.35 24.05 6.36
N LEU A 254 12.08 22.99 5.99
CA LEU A 254 12.61 22.84 4.63
C LEU A 254 11.56 22.35 3.63
N HIS A 255 10.59 21.52 4.04
CA HIS A 255 9.74 20.76 3.11
C HIS A 255 8.27 21.18 3.10
N LEU A 256 7.66 21.58 4.22
CA LEU A 256 6.21 21.83 4.29
C LEU A 256 5.72 22.87 3.25
N PRO A 257 6.30 24.08 3.12
CA PRO A 257 5.85 25.07 2.13
C PRO A 257 6.01 24.58 0.67
N LYS A 258 7.01 23.72 0.41
CA LYS A 258 7.28 23.17 -0.93
C LYS A 258 6.33 22.02 -1.26
N LEU A 259 5.94 21.23 -0.27
CA LEU A 259 4.90 20.20 -0.39
C LEU A 259 3.52 20.83 -0.59
N GLN A 260 3.20 21.92 0.12
CA GLN A 260 1.97 22.71 -0.11
C GLN A 260 1.89 23.21 -1.56
N ALA A 261 2.98 23.74 -2.13
CA ALA A 261 3.03 24.06 -3.56
C ALA A 261 2.86 22.83 -4.47
N CYS A 262 3.40 21.66 -4.09
CA CYS A 262 3.23 20.41 -4.85
C CYS A 262 1.78 19.89 -4.91
N LEU A 263 0.88 20.38 -4.05
CA LEU A 263 -0.56 20.13 -4.18
C LEU A 263 -1.15 20.69 -5.48
N GLN A 264 -0.45 21.58 -6.19
CA GLN A 264 -0.85 22.08 -7.52
C GLN A 264 -0.32 21.20 -8.68
N SER A 265 0.37 20.08 -8.40
CA SER A 265 0.83 19.13 -9.43
C SER A 265 -0.33 18.60 -10.28
N SER A 266 -0.06 18.23 -11.54
CA SER A 266 -1.07 17.68 -12.46
C SER A 266 -1.40 16.21 -12.20
N ASP A 267 -0.45 15.42 -11.67
CA ASP A 267 -0.61 13.98 -11.38
C ASP A 267 -1.48 13.73 -10.14
N VAL A 268 -2.31 12.68 -10.14
CA VAL A 268 -3.23 12.41 -9.01
C VAL A 268 -2.55 11.70 -7.85
N ASN A 269 -1.69 10.72 -8.13
CA ASN A 269 -1.07 9.89 -7.10
C ASN A 269 0.01 10.66 -6.36
N PHE A 270 0.77 11.51 -7.06
CA PHE A 270 1.74 12.41 -6.45
C PHE A 270 1.06 13.43 -5.53
N ARG A 271 -0.06 14.06 -5.94
CA ARG A 271 -0.83 14.93 -5.02
C ARG A 271 -1.29 14.17 -3.78
N ILE A 272 -1.81 12.96 -3.93
CA ILE A 272 -2.25 12.12 -2.80
C ILE A 272 -1.10 11.88 -1.82
N ALA A 273 0.06 11.41 -2.31
CA ALA A 273 1.23 11.15 -1.46
C ALA A 273 1.77 12.43 -0.80
N VAL A 274 1.71 13.58 -1.49
CA VAL A 274 2.05 14.89 -0.93
C VAL A 274 1.07 15.28 0.20
N GLY A 275 -0.24 15.10 0.01
CA GLY A 275 -1.25 15.38 1.05
C GLY A 275 -1.11 14.48 2.29
N GLU A 276 -0.89 13.18 2.08
CA GLU A 276 -0.58 12.22 3.17
C GLU A 276 0.73 12.58 3.88
N THR A 277 1.75 13.05 3.15
CA THR A 277 3.03 13.46 3.73
C THR A 277 2.90 14.78 4.52
N ILE A 278 2.10 15.73 4.06
CA ILE A 278 1.82 16.96 4.82
C ILE A 278 1.14 16.60 6.15
N ALA A 279 0.12 15.74 6.14
CA ALA A 279 -0.55 15.31 7.37
C ALA A 279 0.41 14.63 8.36
N LEU A 280 1.24 13.69 7.87
CA LEU A 280 2.28 13.03 8.67
C LEU A 280 3.34 14.02 9.23
N LEU A 281 3.74 15.03 8.45
CA LEU A 281 4.68 16.04 8.92
C LEU A 281 4.07 16.96 9.97
N VAL A 282 2.78 17.33 9.84
CA VAL A 282 2.09 18.13 10.84
C VAL A 282 1.83 17.35 12.13
N GLU A 283 1.52 16.06 12.01
CA GLU A 283 1.41 15.13 13.14
C GLU A 283 2.73 15.05 13.92
N LEU A 284 3.83 14.68 13.25
CA LEU A 284 5.14 14.59 13.89
C LEU A 284 5.65 15.95 14.40
N GLY A 285 5.20 17.07 13.80
CA GLY A 285 5.45 18.42 14.32
C GLY A 285 4.77 18.65 15.67
N ARG A 286 3.48 18.33 15.77
CA ARG A 286 2.68 18.40 17.00
C ARG A 286 3.16 17.44 18.09
N ASP A 287 3.67 16.26 17.71
CA ASP A 287 4.30 15.29 18.64
C ASP A 287 5.60 15.84 19.29
N VAL A 288 6.24 16.86 18.70
CA VAL A 288 7.45 17.52 19.21
C VAL A 288 7.16 18.84 19.90
N ASP A 289 6.13 19.56 19.45
CA ASP A 289 5.73 20.87 19.95
C ASP A 289 4.19 21.00 19.84
N GLU A 290 3.48 20.94 20.96
CA GLU A 290 2.01 21.03 20.99
C GLU A 290 1.47 22.36 20.41
N GLU A 291 2.31 23.41 20.34
CA GLU A 291 1.96 24.70 19.72
C GLU A 291 2.35 24.79 18.22
N PHE A 292 2.68 23.65 17.57
CA PHE A 292 3.10 23.61 16.16
C PHE A 292 1.97 23.98 15.17
N GLU A 293 2.00 25.23 14.69
CA GLU A 293 1.18 25.70 13.57
C GLU A 293 1.91 25.65 12.21
N VAL A 294 1.15 25.44 11.14
CA VAL A 294 1.64 25.50 9.76
C VAL A 294 1.60 26.94 9.24
N GLU A 295 2.74 27.46 8.76
CA GLU A 295 2.81 28.74 8.05
C GLU A 295 1.85 28.73 6.83
N ASP A 296 1.01 29.76 6.70
CA ASP A 296 -0.03 29.85 5.65
C ASP A 296 -1.06 28.70 5.68
N SER A 297 -1.48 28.29 6.88
CA SER A 297 -2.48 27.24 7.14
C SER A 297 -3.84 27.50 6.49
N GLU A 298 -4.28 28.74 6.35
CA GLU A 298 -5.54 29.11 5.68
C GLU A 298 -5.52 28.68 4.19
N SER A 299 -4.47 29.08 3.47
CA SER A 299 -4.16 28.73 2.08
C SER A 299 -4.00 27.23 1.88
N LEU A 300 -3.33 26.53 2.81
CA LEU A 300 -3.27 25.08 2.83
C LEU A 300 -4.69 24.49 2.91
N CYS A 301 -5.51 24.95 3.85
CA CYS A 301 -6.89 24.48 4.01
C CYS A 301 -7.76 24.78 2.78
N GLU A 302 -7.63 25.94 2.14
CA GLU A 302 -8.33 26.23 0.87
C GLU A 302 -7.92 25.26 -0.25
N CYS A 303 -6.61 24.98 -0.39
CA CYS A 303 -6.09 24.04 -1.37
C CYS A 303 -6.65 22.61 -1.13
N LEU A 304 -6.60 22.15 0.12
CA LEU A 304 -7.15 20.86 0.55
C LEU A 304 -8.67 20.79 0.32
N LYS A 305 -9.43 21.85 0.64
CA LYS A 305 -10.88 21.98 0.35
C LYS A 305 -11.18 21.84 -1.15
N GLY A 306 -10.38 22.46 -2.01
CA GLY A 306 -10.47 22.30 -3.47
C GLY A 306 -10.25 20.84 -3.92
N LEU A 307 -9.22 20.18 -3.41
CA LEU A 307 -8.88 18.79 -3.76
C LEU A 307 -9.88 17.76 -3.19
N ALA A 308 -10.46 18.04 -2.02
CA ALA A 308 -11.52 17.28 -1.35
C ALA A 308 -12.89 17.32 -2.07
N THR A 309 -13.08 18.33 -2.93
CA THR A 309 -14.32 18.59 -3.69
C THR A 309 -14.17 18.37 -5.21
N ASP A 310 -12.95 18.23 -5.73
CA ASP A 310 -12.58 18.15 -7.16
C ASP A 310 -13.60 17.43 -8.06
N GLY A 311 -14.29 18.21 -8.90
CA GLY A 311 -15.25 17.74 -9.89
C GLY A 311 -14.66 17.41 -11.27
N ASN A 312 -13.39 17.73 -11.53
CA ASN A 312 -12.80 17.84 -12.88
C ASN A 312 -13.01 16.57 -13.73
N LYS A 313 -13.84 16.69 -14.77
CA LYS A 313 -14.29 15.54 -15.57
C LYS A 313 -13.21 14.91 -16.45
N HIS A 314 -12.06 15.57 -16.62
CA HIS A 314 -10.93 15.05 -17.39
C HIS A 314 -10.07 14.01 -16.63
N ARG A 315 -10.24 13.89 -15.31
CA ARG A 315 -9.59 12.83 -14.49
C ARG A 315 -10.45 11.56 -14.44
N ALA A 316 -9.86 10.38 -14.26
CA ALA A 316 -10.64 9.15 -14.19
C ALA A 316 -11.60 9.14 -12.96
N LYS A 317 -12.63 8.28 -13.03
CA LYS A 317 -13.69 8.21 -12.00
C LYS A 317 -13.16 7.66 -10.67
N ASN A 318 -12.25 6.68 -10.72
CA ASN A 318 -11.69 6.05 -9.52
C ASN A 318 -10.71 7.01 -8.81
N ASP A 319 -9.76 7.58 -9.55
CA ASP A 319 -8.73 8.49 -9.03
C ASP A 319 -9.36 9.67 -8.28
N ARG A 320 -10.42 10.27 -8.84
CA ARG A 320 -11.20 11.33 -8.18
C ARG A 320 -11.97 10.86 -6.94
N ARG A 321 -12.36 9.60 -6.86
CA ARG A 321 -12.97 9.01 -5.65
C ARG A 321 -11.90 8.83 -4.57
N LYS A 322 -10.73 8.27 -4.90
CA LYS A 322 -9.60 8.11 -3.98
C LYS A 322 -9.09 9.47 -3.48
N GLN A 323 -8.78 10.39 -4.40
CA GLN A 323 -8.33 11.76 -4.10
C GLN A 323 -9.29 12.46 -3.12
N ARG A 324 -10.58 12.58 -3.47
CA ARG A 324 -11.55 13.26 -2.59
C ARG A 324 -11.80 12.53 -1.28
N SER A 325 -11.49 11.24 -1.16
CA SER A 325 -11.54 10.54 0.13
C SER A 325 -10.42 11.04 1.02
N ILE A 326 -9.17 10.90 0.56
CA ILE A 326 -7.96 11.20 1.31
C ILE A 326 -7.86 12.69 1.63
N PHE A 327 -8.18 13.57 0.68
CA PHE A 327 -8.14 15.02 0.92
C PHE A 327 -9.23 15.54 1.87
N ARG A 328 -10.29 14.78 2.15
CA ARG A 328 -11.23 15.12 3.24
C ARG A 328 -10.69 14.75 4.60
N GLU A 329 -10.01 13.61 4.68
CA GLU A 329 -9.41 13.11 5.90
C GLU A 329 -8.19 13.95 6.31
N VAL A 330 -7.29 14.24 5.37
CA VAL A 330 -6.18 15.19 5.55
C VAL A 330 -6.71 16.57 5.95
N LEU A 331 -7.73 17.10 5.28
CA LEU A 331 -8.32 18.39 5.66
C LEU A 331 -8.89 18.36 7.09
N HIS A 332 -9.67 17.34 7.44
CA HIS A 332 -10.29 17.19 8.76
C HIS A 332 -9.23 17.12 9.87
N TYR A 333 -8.14 16.39 9.65
CA TYR A 333 -7.02 16.30 10.58
C TYR A 333 -6.27 17.63 10.74
N ILE A 334 -6.03 18.38 9.64
CA ILE A 334 -5.42 19.70 9.73
C ILE A 334 -6.34 20.70 10.47
N GLU A 335 -7.66 20.69 10.19
CA GLU A 335 -8.63 21.62 10.78
C GLU A 335 -9.08 21.30 12.22
N SER A 336 -8.86 20.08 12.71
CA SER A 336 -9.42 19.65 14.02
C SER A 336 -8.68 18.55 14.76
N GLU A 337 -7.53 18.10 14.24
CA GLU A 337 -6.59 17.16 14.89
C GLU A 337 -7.14 15.74 15.15
N ASP A 338 -8.40 15.48 14.76
CA ASP A 338 -9.07 14.19 14.85
C ASP A 338 -8.66 13.25 13.70
N PHE A 339 -8.39 11.98 14.03
CA PHE A 339 -8.01 10.93 13.09
C PHE A 339 -9.07 9.82 13.09
N THR A 340 -9.60 9.48 11.91
CA THR A 340 -10.59 8.40 11.77
C THR A 340 -9.92 7.04 11.86
N VAL A 341 -9.85 6.47 13.07
CA VAL A 341 -9.20 5.18 13.36
C VAL A 341 -9.70 4.06 12.45
N GLU A 342 -8.79 3.48 11.66
CA GLU A 342 -9.03 2.30 10.84
C GLU A 342 -8.68 1.02 11.64
N LYS A 343 -9.44 -0.06 11.42
CA LYS A 343 -9.31 -1.33 12.15
C LYS A 343 -9.12 -2.49 11.19
N ILE A 344 -7.97 -3.16 11.28
CA ILE A 344 -7.53 -4.17 10.31
C ILE A 344 -7.40 -5.52 11.01
N ARG A 345 -8.32 -6.44 10.68
CA ARG A 345 -8.41 -7.78 11.25
C ARG A 345 -7.47 -8.79 10.59
N PHE A 346 -6.80 -9.61 11.38
CA PHE A 346 -6.00 -10.76 10.93
C PHE A 346 -6.07 -11.89 11.97
N GLY A 347 -6.29 -13.14 11.54
CA GLY A 347 -6.52 -14.25 12.46
C GLY A 347 -7.68 -13.97 13.44
N VAL A 348 -7.38 -13.96 14.74
CA VAL A 348 -8.30 -13.56 15.82
C VAL A 348 -8.04 -12.15 16.37
N GLU A 349 -7.03 -11.47 15.83
CA GLU A 349 -6.51 -10.19 16.30
C GLU A 349 -6.95 -9.03 15.39
N ASP A 350 -6.75 -7.80 15.87
CA ASP A 350 -7.00 -6.58 15.12
C ASP A 350 -5.88 -5.56 15.40
N VAL A 351 -5.22 -5.05 14.36
CA VAL A 351 -4.36 -3.86 14.48
C VAL A 351 -5.21 -2.63 14.19
N TYR A 352 -5.02 -1.60 15.00
CA TYR A 352 -5.61 -0.29 14.79
C TYR A 352 -4.58 0.61 14.10
N ILE A 353 -5.06 1.46 13.20
CA ILE A 353 -4.32 2.52 12.54
C ILE A 353 -5.01 3.81 12.97
N ASP A 354 -4.35 4.58 13.82
CA ASP A 354 -4.88 5.70 14.60
C ASP A 354 -4.11 7.01 14.37
N SER A 355 -3.08 6.99 13.53
CA SER A 355 -2.26 8.14 13.14
C SER A 355 -1.75 8.01 11.70
N PHE A 356 -1.34 9.12 11.08
CA PHE A 356 -0.74 9.16 9.74
C PHE A 356 0.62 8.47 9.72
N THR A 357 1.39 8.57 10.80
CA THR A 357 2.64 7.83 11.06
C THR A 357 2.40 6.33 11.01
N ARG A 358 1.45 5.83 11.82
CA ARG A 358 1.12 4.39 11.88
C ARG A 358 0.51 3.90 10.56
N ARG A 359 -0.26 4.74 9.86
CA ARG A 359 -0.75 4.49 8.50
C ARG A 359 0.40 4.38 7.50
N ARG A 360 1.36 5.30 7.51
CA ARG A 360 2.48 5.32 6.55
C ARG A 360 3.34 4.07 6.70
N ILE A 361 3.63 3.66 7.94
CA ILE A 361 4.34 2.42 8.26
C ILE A 361 3.56 1.21 7.73
N TYR A 362 2.26 1.08 8.06
CA TYR A 362 1.42 -0.03 7.60
C TYR A 362 1.32 -0.12 6.07
N ASP A 363 1.07 1.00 5.38
CA ASP A 363 1.03 1.01 3.92
C ASP A 363 2.39 0.65 3.30
N ALA A 364 3.51 1.03 3.92
CA ALA A 364 4.84 0.69 3.41
C ALA A 364 5.13 -0.83 3.52
N PHE A 365 4.76 -1.47 4.64
CA PHE A 365 4.80 -2.93 4.74
C PHE A 365 3.86 -3.62 3.74
N LYS A 366 2.64 -3.11 3.58
CA LYS A 366 1.62 -3.60 2.64
C LYS A 366 1.98 -3.41 1.16
N GLU A 367 2.75 -2.39 0.80
CA GLU A 367 3.30 -2.21 -0.56
C GLU A 367 4.39 -3.24 -0.90
N ILE A 368 5.01 -3.89 0.11
CA ILE A 368 6.07 -4.90 -0.07
C ILE A 368 5.54 -6.33 0.14
N GLN A 369 4.68 -6.55 1.14
CA GLN A 369 4.10 -7.85 1.51
C GLN A 369 2.74 -8.14 0.85
N GLU A 370 2.17 -7.17 0.13
CA GLU A 370 0.93 -7.28 -0.63
C GLU A 370 -0.24 -7.87 0.19
N SER A 371 -0.84 -8.98 -0.26
CA SER A 371 -1.92 -9.68 0.44
C SER A 371 -1.45 -10.40 1.71
N GLY A 372 -0.17 -10.74 1.80
CA GLY A 372 0.43 -11.49 2.90
C GLY A 372 0.78 -10.64 4.13
N VAL A 373 0.64 -9.32 4.08
CA VAL A 373 0.83 -8.42 5.25
C VAL A 373 0.04 -8.88 6.48
N ARG A 374 -1.14 -9.50 6.29
CA ARG A 374 -1.95 -10.07 7.40
C ARG A 374 -1.33 -11.31 8.04
N HIS A 375 -0.59 -12.13 7.27
CA HIS A 375 0.16 -13.28 7.79
C HIS A 375 1.41 -12.81 8.54
N HIS A 376 2.11 -11.79 8.03
CA HIS A 376 3.23 -11.17 8.73
C HIS A 376 2.80 -10.48 10.04
N LEU A 377 1.67 -9.76 10.07
CA LEU A 377 1.08 -9.24 11.32
C LEU A 377 0.74 -10.35 12.33
N GLN A 378 0.42 -11.57 11.87
CA GLN A 378 0.11 -12.67 12.77
C GLN A 378 1.36 -13.40 13.30
N PHE A 379 2.44 -13.51 12.50
CA PHE A 379 3.54 -14.44 12.78
C PHE A 379 4.97 -13.88 12.69
N ASN A 380 5.23 -12.75 12.01
CA ASN A 380 6.58 -12.21 11.87
C ASN A 380 6.94 -11.36 13.11
N PRO A 381 8.00 -11.69 13.88
CA PRO A 381 8.29 -10.99 15.14
C PRO A 381 8.54 -9.49 14.99
N LEU A 382 9.35 -9.08 14.00
CA LEU A 382 9.66 -7.67 13.72
C LEU A 382 8.40 -6.86 13.38
N VAL A 383 7.54 -7.38 12.48
CA VAL A 383 6.29 -6.71 12.13
C VAL A 383 5.35 -6.64 13.33
N ARG A 384 5.33 -7.65 14.21
CA ARG A 384 4.54 -7.60 15.44
C ARG A 384 5.06 -6.60 16.46
N ASP A 385 6.38 -6.45 16.59
CA ASP A 385 7.00 -5.45 17.47
C ASP A 385 6.69 -4.02 17.00
N ILE A 386 6.91 -3.73 15.71
CA ILE A 386 6.60 -2.45 15.07
C ILE A 386 5.14 -2.01 15.28
N PHE A 387 4.19 -2.96 15.31
CA PHE A 387 2.77 -2.67 15.57
C PHE A 387 2.33 -2.87 17.03
N GLY A 388 3.24 -3.20 17.96
CA GLY A 388 2.93 -3.37 19.39
C GLY A 388 2.01 -4.57 19.68
N LEU A 389 2.06 -5.61 18.86
CA LEU A 389 1.20 -6.80 18.93
C LEU A 389 1.74 -7.88 19.90
N GLY A 390 2.96 -7.72 20.41
CA GLY A 390 3.62 -8.72 21.25
C GLY A 390 3.97 -10.01 20.50
N ALA A 391 4.31 -11.07 21.22
CA ALA A 391 4.70 -12.36 20.62
C ALA A 391 3.55 -12.97 19.75
N PRO A 392 3.88 -13.73 18.68
CA PRO A 392 2.89 -14.46 17.89
C PRO A 392 2.00 -15.37 18.75
N LEU A 393 0.68 -15.36 18.48
CA LEU A 393 -0.27 -16.17 19.23
C LEU A 393 -0.23 -17.65 18.80
N ILE A 394 0.23 -18.51 19.71
CA ILE A 394 0.11 -19.97 19.57
C ILE A 394 -1.37 -20.35 19.83
N LEU A 395 -2.14 -20.50 18.75
CA LEU A 395 -3.56 -20.84 18.80
C LEU A 395 -3.78 -22.35 18.79
N ASP A 396 -3.80 -22.96 19.98
CA ASP A 396 -4.19 -24.35 20.18
C ASP A 396 -5.52 -24.72 19.51
N ALA A 397 -5.71 -26.01 19.21
CA ALA A 397 -6.97 -26.52 18.66
C ALA A 397 -8.19 -26.17 19.55
N THR A 398 -7.99 -26.04 20.86
CA THR A 398 -9.01 -25.59 21.83
C THR A 398 -9.45 -24.14 21.61
N ALA A 399 -8.57 -23.24 21.15
CA ALA A 399 -8.94 -21.86 20.82
C ALA A 399 -9.91 -21.81 19.62
N LYS A 400 -9.80 -22.76 18.68
CA LYS A 400 -10.75 -22.92 17.56
C LYS A 400 -12.16 -23.35 18.01
N ALA A 401 -12.32 -23.83 19.25
CA ALA A 401 -13.60 -24.25 19.82
C ALA A 401 -14.40 -23.10 20.47
N ASN A 402 -13.74 -22.00 20.88
CA ASN A 402 -14.40 -20.81 21.45
C ASN A 402 -15.14 -19.93 20.41
N LYS A 403 -15.74 -20.56 19.39
CA LYS A 403 -16.55 -19.89 18.38
C LYS A 403 -17.95 -19.61 18.94
N ILE A 404 -18.27 -18.32 19.10
CA ILE A 404 -19.62 -17.82 19.39
C ILE A 404 -20.64 -18.56 18.51
N SER A 405 -21.66 -19.15 19.13
CA SER A 405 -22.65 -19.97 18.45
C SER A 405 -23.36 -19.19 17.34
N ARG A 406 -23.77 -19.88 16.28
CA ARG A 406 -24.59 -19.29 15.19
C ARG A 406 -25.84 -18.59 15.74
N PHE A 407 -26.41 -19.11 16.83
CA PHE A 407 -27.54 -18.50 17.53
C PHE A 407 -27.17 -17.19 18.25
N GLU A 408 -26.05 -17.18 18.97
CA GLU A 408 -25.54 -16.00 19.70
C GLU A 408 -25.10 -14.90 18.74
N LYS A 409 -24.39 -15.26 17.67
CA LYS A 409 -23.99 -14.35 16.58
C LYS A 409 -25.22 -13.71 15.91
N HIS A 410 -26.28 -14.50 15.69
CA HIS A 410 -27.56 -13.98 15.22
C HIS A 410 -28.25 -13.05 16.23
N LEU A 411 -28.29 -13.43 17.52
CA LEU A 411 -28.90 -12.64 18.59
C LEU A 411 -28.20 -11.29 18.79
N PHE A 412 -26.86 -11.28 18.80
CA PHE A 412 -26.04 -10.07 18.88
C PHE A 412 -26.26 -9.16 17.66
N ASN A 413 -26.20 -9.71 16.45
CA ASN A 413 -26.45 -8.96 15.22
C ASN A 413 -27.88 -8.39 15.16
N SER A 414 -28.87 -9.14 15.64
CA SER A 414 -30.27 -8.70 15.74
C SER A 414 -30.44 -7.57 16.76
N ALA A 415 -29.81 -7.67 17.93
CA ALA A 415 -29.78 -6.60 18.93
C ALA A 415 -29.12 -5.32 18.39
N ALA A 416 -27.95 -5.45 17.74
CA ALA A 416 -27.24 -4.33 17.12
C ALA A 416 -28.01 -3.72 15.93
N PHE A 417 -28.75 -4.52 15.16
CA PHE A 417 -29.64 -4.03 14.11
C PHE A 417 -30.86 -3.28 14.68
N LYS A 418 -31.48 -3.82 15.75
CA LYS A 418 -32.61 -3.18 16.46
C LYS A 418 -32.20 -1.86 17.11
N ALA A 419 -31.01 -1.82 17.73
CA ALA A 419 -30.43 -0.61 18.30
C ALA A 419 -30.17 0.47 17.21
N ARG A 420 -29.43 0.13 16.15
CA ARG A 420 -29.19 1.04 15.00
C ARG A 420 -30.49 1.53 14.37
N THR A 421 -31.50 0.67 14.26
CA THR A 421 -32.83 1.04 13.73
C THR A 421 -33.55 2.03 14.63
N LYS A 422 -33.59 1.80 15.95
CA LYS A 422 -34.20 2.69 16.95
C LYS A 422 -33.45 4.03 17.10
N GLN A 423 -32.15 4.06 16.83
CA GLN A 423 -31.36 5.29 16.80
C GLN A 423 -31.64 6.08 15.51
N ARG A 424 -31.61 5.42 14.34
CA ARG A 424 -31.84 6.08 13.04
C ARG A 424 -33.29 6.54 12.85
N SER A 425 -34.29 5.87 13.45
CA SER A 425 -35.69 6.31 13.37
C SER A 425 -35.90 7.72 13.94
N LYS A 426 -35.18 8.09 15.02
CA LYS A 426 -35.22 9.46 15.60
C LYS A 426 -34.83 10.59 14.63
N VAL A 427 -34.19 10.27 13.52
CA VAL A 427 -33.62 11.24 12.56
C VAL A 427 -34.07 10.97 11.11
N ARG A 428 -34.89 9.93 10.88
CA ARG A 428 -35.42 9.60 9.54
C ARG A 428 -36.33 10.68 9.00
N ASP A 429 -37.17 11.24 9.87
CA ASP A 429 -38.23 12.18 9.48
C ASP A 429 -37.72 13.62 9.32
N LYS A 430 -36.39 13.84 9.44
CA LYS A 430 -35.71 15.14 9.21
C LYS A 430 -35.88 15.69 7.77
N ARG A 431 -36.40 14.88 6.84
CA ARG A 431 -36.80 15.27 5.48
C ARG A 431 -38.18 14.70 5.10
N ALA A 432 -39.07 14.52 6.07
CA ALA A 432 -40.47 14.24 5.79
C ALA A 432 -41.18 15.56 5.43
N ASP A 433 -41.91 15.58 4.32
CA ASP A 433 -42.79 16.68 3.95
C ASP A 433 -44.06 16.63 4.83
N ILE A 434 -43.91 17.06 6.08
CA ILE A 434 -45.01 17.15 7.06
C ILE A 434 -45.82 18.41 6.75
N MET A 435 -47.03 18.22 6.22
CA MET A 435 -48.07 19.24 6.05
C MET A 435 -48.99 19.31 7.26
#